data_AF-A0A7W9JGD0-F1
#
_entry.id   AF-A0A7W9JGD0-F1
#
_cell.length_a   1.000
_cell.length_b   1.000
_cell.length_c   1.000
_cell.angle_alpha   90.00
_cell.angle_beta   90.00
_cell.angle_gamma   90.00
#
_symmetry.space_group_name_H-M   'P 1'
#
loop_
_entity.id
_entity.type
_entity.pdbx_description
1 polymer ?
#
loop_
_entity_poly.entity_id
_entity_poly.type
_entity_poly.pdbx_seq_one_letter_code
_entity_poly.pdbx_strand_id
1 'polypeptide(L)'
;MRVQVDGTTAGKLRPAVRNVLGALLLHPGEALGAGRLAEVGWGPAGCSSGALQMTVTRLRDWLEKQCGPTATVSWDGQGYRLDVPDSDNDFQEFQRLAAAPRASDPEARARALQETLELWRGPLFADGPEWIRTDPLVRRWEDSRISLVLEFADAALESGKPELALTHLEPLAAELPYDERVHARLMTVLLASDRRAEALLRYEDVRRRLADELGVGPGTALGEVHAQLLKEPRVPRGPHEPAKSAELVIGSLEAIITLPEIRALLAATRLEHPEITIKVRHLDFVEQVTALPQGQADVVVVFLPVPAGVEVEPLGTGTRSVVVNNAHELAALDHLTLAGMAGHRVVSLSPKVHEEWRSFWAVDPRPDGTRVNFTDDEVTNLEELFSAVALGPDITIVPSACRELYPRPDLTYIEVLDMEPIVVALAWLPGPERPALNALVDQARRMRGA
;
A
#
# COMPACT_ATOMS: atom_id res chain seq x y z
N MET A 1 -25.86 -1.99 -1.36
CA MET A 1 -27.20 -1.61 -0.85
C MET A 1 -27.71 -2.71 0.07
N ARG A 2 -28.02 -2.37 1.32
CA ARG A 2 -28.55 -3.29 2.33
C ARG A 2 -29.86 -2.71 2.85
N VAL A 3 -30.94 -3.49 2.78
CA VAL A 3 -32.23 -3.14 3.37
C VAL A 3 -32.45 -4.07 4.54
N GLN A 4 -32.86 -3.52 5.69
CA GLN A 4 -33.13 -4.28 6.91
C GLN A 4 -34.57 -4.06 7.35
N VAL A 5 -35.22 -5.12 7.80
CA VAL A 5 -36.57 -5.11 8.37
C VAL A 5 -36.50 -5.87 9.69
N ASP A 6 -36.82 -5.20 10.80
CA ASP A 6 -36.73 -5.77 12.16
C ASP A 6 -35.36 -6.42 12.43
N GLY A 7 -34.28 -5.78 11.98
CA GLY A 7 -32.90 -6.26 12.11
C GLY A 7 -32.48 -7.38 11.14
N THR A 8 -33.40 -7.89 10.32
CA THR A 8 -33.13 -8.94 9.33
C THR A 8 -32.83 -8.34 7.96
N THR A 9 -31.76 -8.81 7.30
CA THR A 9 -31.43 -8.33 5.95
C THR A 9 -32.43 -8.88 4.92
N ALA A 10 -33.09 -7.98 4.19
CA ALA A 10 -34.07 -8.31 3.18
C ALA A 10 -33.43 -9.06 1.98
N GLY A 11 -34.24 -9.85 1.27
CA GLY A 11 -33.78 -10.71 0.17
C GLY A 11 -33.14 -9.95 -1.00
N LYS A 12 -32.26 -10.62 -1.75
CA LYS A 12 -31.53 -10.04 -2.90
C LYS A 12 -32.50 -9.53 -3.98
N LEU A 13 -32.34 -8.26 -4.36
CA LEU A 13 -33.04 -7.63 -5.48
C LEU A 13 -32.37 -7.95 -6.82
N ARG A 14 -33.19 -8.04 -7.88
CA ARG A 14 -32.67 -8.09 -9.26
C ARG A 14 -31.90 -6.79 -9.57
N PRO A 15 -30.86 -6.83 -10.42
CA PRO A 15 -29.97 -5.68 -10.66
C PRO A 15 -30.72 -4.38 -11.01
N ALA A 16 -31.64 -4.41 -11.98
CA ALA A 16 -32.40 -3.21 -12.37
C ALA A 16 -33.30 -2.68 -11.24
N VAL A 17 -33.93 -3.55 -10.45
CA VAL A 17 -34.76 -3.14 -9.29
C VAL A 17 -33.88 -2.50 -8.21
N ARG A 18 -32.71 -3.10 -7.94
CA ARG A 18 -31.72 -2.58 -6.99
C ARG A 18 -31.21 -1.19 -7.40
N ASN A 19 -30.89 -1.02 -8.69
CA ASN A 19 -30.41 0.24 -9.23
C ASN A 19 -31.47 1.34 -9.15
N VAL A 20 -32.71 1.05 -9.54
CA VAL A 20 -33.84 2.00 -9.43
C VAL A 20 -34.11 2.37 -7.97
N LEU A 21 -34.15 1.39 -7.06
CA LEU A 21 -34.33 1.67 -5.63
C LEU A 21 -33.23 2.56 -5.07
N GLY A 22 -31.96 2.22 -5.33
CA GLY A 22 -30.85 3.05 -4.86
C GLY A 22 -30.87 4.47 -5.43
N ALA A 23 -31.27 4.64 -6.70
CA ALA A 23 -31.42 5.97 -7.31
C ALA A 23 -32.48 6.82 -6.58
N LEU A 24 -33.62 6.22 -6.27
CA LEU A 24 -34.71 6.88 -5.54
C LEU A 24 -34.30 7.21 -4.09
N LEU A 25 -33.55 6.31 -3.43
CA LEU A 25 -33.01 6.56 -2.09
C LEU A 25 -31.99 7.71 -2.06
N LEU A 26 -31.18 7.86 -3.12
CA LEU A 26 -30.23 8.97 -3.26
C LEU A 26 -30.90 10.32 -3.60
N HIS A 27 -32.20 10.31 -3.88
CA HIS A 27 -32.99 11.48 -4.24
C HIS A 27 -34.28 11.54 -3.40
N PRO A 28 -34.16 11.56 -2.05
CA PRO A 28 -35.30 11.42 -1.15
C PRO A 28 -36.24 12.61 -1.25
N GLY A 29 -37.55 12.36 -1.19
CA GLY A 29 -38.58 13.42 -1.18
C GLY A 29 -38.84 14.11 -2.53
N GLU A 30 -38.01 13.87 -3.55
CA GLU A 30 -38.14 14.45 -4.89
C GLU A 30 -38.35 13.35 -5.96
N ALA A 31 -39.10 13.66 -7.01
CA ALA A 31 -39.36 12.69 -8.07
C ALA A 31 -38.25 12.63 -9.12
N LEU A 32 -37.86 11.40 -9.50
CA LEU A 32 -36.96 11.14 -10.62
C LEU A 32 -37.77 10.80 -11.88
N GLY A 33 -37.51 11.53 -12.96
CA GLY A 33 -38.17 11.32 -14.25
C GLY A 33 -37.95 9.91 -14.82
N ALA A 34 -38.94 9.41 -15.56
CA ALA A 34 -38.93 8.05 -16.11
C ALA A 34 -37.70 7.76 -17.00
N GLY A 35 -37.32 8.70 -17.88
CA GLY A 35 -36.12 8.56 -18.71
C GLY A 35 -34.85 8.42 -17.87
N ARG A 36 -34.75 9.20 -16.79
CA ARG A 36 -33.60 9.16 -15.89
C ARG A 36 -33.49 7.84 -15.14
N LEU A 37 -34.60 7.31 -14.64
CA LEU A 37 -34.63 5.99 -14.00
C LEU A 37 -34.32 4.85 -14.98
N ALA A 38 -34.72 5.00 -16.25
CA ALA A 38 -34.35 4.05 -17.29
C ALA A 38 -32.83 4.06 -17.53
N GLU A 39 -32.19 5.23 -17.56
CA GLU A 39 -30.73 5.33 -17.68
C GLU A 39 -30.01 4.72 -16.47
N VAL A 40 -30.43 5.05 -15.25
CA VAL A 40 -29.78 4.56 -14.03
C VAL A 40 -29.96 3.03 -13.88
N GLY A 41 -31.13 2.51 -14.25
CA GLY A 41 -31.41 1.08 -14.15
C GLY A 41 -30.69 0.22 -15.20
N TRP A 42 -30.51 0.71 -16.43
CA TRP A 42 -30.09 -0.08 -17.59
C TRP A 42 -28.88 0.47 -18.37
N GLY A 43 -28.36 1.62 -17.99
CA GLY A 43 -27.26 2.31 -18.68
C GLY A 43 -27.75 3.35 -19.70
N PRO A 44 -26.83 4.02 -20.41
CA PRO A 44 -27.14 5.21 -21.24
C PRO A 44 -28.19 4.99 -22.34
N ALA A 45 -28.34 3.76 -22.82
CA ALA A 45 -29.37 3.40 -23.81
C ALA A 45 -30.79 3.30 -23.20
N GLY A 46 -30.90 3.30 -21.88
CA GLY A 46 -32.14 3.18 -21.14
C GLY A 46 -32.85 1.85 -21.35
N CYS A 47 -34.18 1.87 -21.18
CA CYS A 47 -35.06 0.75 -21.46
C CYS A 47 -36.41 1.25 -21.99
N SER A 48 -37.28 0.34 -22.42
CA SER A 48 -38.64 0.70 -22.81
C SER A 48 -39.49 1.11 -21.61
N SER A 49 -40.50 1.95 -21.84
CA SER A 49 -41.44 2.36 -20.79
C SER A 49 -42.12 1.17 -20.10
N GLY A 50 -42.44 0.12 -20.85
CA GLY A 50 -43.00 -1.13 -20.31
C GLY A 50 -42.02 -1.86 -19.39
N ALA A 51 -40.73 -1.91 -19.74
CA ALA A 51 -39.70 -2.53 -18.89
C ALA A 51 -39.48 -1.74 -17.59
N LEU A 52 -39.50 -0.40 -17.65
CA LEU A 52 -39.44 0.46 -16.46
C LEU A 52 -40.67 0.24 -15.56
N GLN A 53 -41.88 0.30 -16.12
CA GLN A 53 -43.12 0.07 -15.37
C GLN A 53 -43.12 -1.30 -14.69
N MET A 54 -42.74 -2.36 -15.40
CA MET A 54 -42.62 -3.71 -14.81
C MET A 54 -41.59 -3.77 -13.68
N THR A 55 -40.52 -2.99 -13.76
CA THR A 55 -39.49 -2.92 -12.71
C THR A 55 -40.00 -2.16 -11.49
N VAL A 56 -40.71 -1.05 -11.69
CA VAL A 56 -41.35 -0.31 -10.60
C VAL A 56 -42.45 -1.14 -9.93
N THR A 57 -43.26 -1.88 -10.68
CA THR A 57 -44.24 -2.81 -10.11
C THR A 57 -43.57 -3.86 -9.23
N ARG A 58 -42.47 -4.48 -9.72
CA ARG A 58 -41.69 -5.43 -8.92
C ARG A 58 -41.06 -4.78 -7.68
N LEU A 59 -40.63 -3.53 -7.77
CA LEU A 59 -40.11 -2.78 -6.64
C LEU A 59 -41.21 -2.56 -5.60
N ARG A 60 -42.40 -2.11 -6.01
CA ARG A 60 -43.56 -1.94 -5.12
C ARG A 60 -43.96 -3.24 -4.44
N ASP A 61 -44.08 -4.33 -5.19
CA ASP A 61 -44.41 -5.65 -4.64
C ASP A 61 -43.36 -6.12 -3.62
N TRP A 62 -42.09 -5.80 -3.86
CA TRP A 62 -41.01 -6.14 -2.95
C TRP A 62 -41.04 -5.28 -1.68
N LEU A 63 -41.23 -3.95 -1.81
CA LEU A 63 -41.35 -3.05 -0.67
C LEU A 63 -42.56 -3.41 0.20
N GLU A 64 -43.73 -3.68 -0.39
CA GLU A 64 -44.92 -4.10 0.36
C GLU A 64 -44.65 -5.39 1.15
N LYS A 65 -43.94 -6.36 0.55
CA LYS A 65 -43.62 -7.63 1.23
C LYS A 65 -42.59 -7.51 2.34
N GLN A 66 -41.65 -6.58 2.21
CA GLN A 66 -40.55 -6.44 3.17
C GLN A 66 -40.90 -5.40 4.25
N CYS A 67 -41.43 -4.25 3.86
CA CYS A 67 -41.61 -3.08 4.69
C CYS A 67 -43.10 -2.80 5.02
N GLY A 68 -44.05 -3.40 4.30
CA GLY A 68 -45.47 -3.05 4.38
C GLY A 68 -45.70 -1.59 3.91
N PRO A 69 -46.66 -0.85 4.52
CA PRO A 69 -47.03 0.49 4.06
C PRO A 69 -46.00 1.58 4.40
N THR A 70 -44.89 1.24 5.04
CA THR A 70 -43.86 2.21 5.46
C THR A 70 -43.03 2.75 4.30
N ALA A 71 -42.85 1.98 3.22
CA ALA A 71 -42.06 2.39 2.07
C ALA A 71 -42.87 2.28 0.78
N THR A 72 -43.20 3.41 0.15
CA THR A 72 -44.07 3.43 -1.03
C THR A 72 -43.42 4.17 -2.20
N VAL A 73 -43.50 3.60 -3.41
CA VAL A 73 -43.09 4.30 -4.63
C VAL A 73 -44.31 4.90 -5.32
N SER A 74 -44.41 6.23 -5.35
CA SER A 74 -45.50 6.98 -5.96
C SER A 74 -45.09 7.59 -7.32
N TRP A 75 -46.07 7.94 -8.14
CA TRP A 75 -45.88 8.73 -9.36
C TRP A 75 -46.53 10.09 -9.15
N ASP A 76 -45.78 11.18 -9.30
CA ASP A 76 -46.26 12.53 -8.98
C ASP A 76 -46.74 13.34 -10.20
N GLY A 77 -46.72 12.73 -11.38
CA GLY A 77 -47.04 13.37 -12.66
C GLY A 77 -45.81 13.65 -13.53
N GLN A 78 -44.63 13.80 -12.92
CA GLN A 78 -43.37 14.11 -13.62
C GLN A 78 -42.32 13.01 -13.46
N GLY A 79 -42.42 12.20 -12.39
CA GLY A 79 -41.51 11.10 -12.14
C GLY A 79 -41.98 10.15 -11.06
N TYR A 80 -41.09 9.24 -10.68
CA TYR A 80 -41.28 8.34 -9.55
C TYR A 80 -40.57 8.89 -8.32
N ARG A 81 -41.23 8.82 -7.16
CA ARG A 81 -40.68 9.19 -5.86
C ARG A 81 -40.79 8.00 -4.91
N LEU A 82 -39.79 7.82 -4.06
CA LEU A 82 -39.84 6.90 -2.93
C LEU A 82 -40.15 7.68 -1.65
N ASP A 83 -41.23 7.30 -0.99
CA ASP A 83 -41.67 7.83 0.29
C ASP A 83 -41.31 6.80 1.38
N VAL A 84 -40.38 7.15 2.28
CA VAL A 84 -39.88 6.34 3.42
C VAL A 84 -39.70 7.27 4.63
N PRO A 85 -39.99 6.85 5.88
CA PRO A 85 -39.74 7.65 7.07
C PRO A 85 -38.26 8.04 7.22
N ASP A 86 -38.01 9.28 7.65
CA ASP A 86 -36.65 9.82 7.78
C ASP A 86 -35.75 9.00 8.73
N SER A 87 -36.33 8.30 9.72
CA SER A 87 -35.59 7.43 10.66
C SER A 87 -35.07 6.14 10.03
N ASP A 88 -35.58 5.75 8.87
CA ASP A 88 -35.37 4.43 8.29
C ASP A 88 -34.45 4.47 7.05
N ASN A 89 -33.80 5.63 6.82
CA ASN A 89 -32.92 5.89 5.70
C ASN A 89 -31.63 6.58 6.17
N ASP A 90 -30.55 5.81 6.28
CA ASP A 90 -29.21 6.29 6.65
C ASP A 90 -28.71 7.44 5.75
N PHE A 91 -29.15 7.46 4.50
CA PHE A 91 -28.79 8.48 3.55
C PHE A 91 -29.42 9.84 3.85
N GLN A 92 -30.67 9.89 4.31
CA GLN A 92 -31.31 11.16 4.72
C GLN A 92 -30.65 11.72 5.98
N GLU A 93 -30.32 10.86 6.93
CA GLU A 93 -29.57 11.27 8.13
C GLU A 93 -28.18 11.79 7.75
N PHE A 94 -27.50 11.12 6.82
CA PHE A 94 -26.24 11.61 6.27
C PHE A 94 -26.40 12.99 5.62
N GLN A 95 -27.42 13.21 4.80
CA GLN A 95 -27.67 14.52 4.17
C GLN A 95 -27.85 15.62 5.22
N ARG A 96 -28.65 15.33 6.26
CA ARG A 96 -28.92 16.26 7.36
C ARG A 96 -27.65 16.62 8.12
N LEU A 97 -26.84 15.63 8.48
CA LEU A 97 -25.58 15.82 9.21
C LEU A 97 -24.53 16.52 8.33
N ALA A 98 -24.40 16.13 7.07
CA ALA A 98 -23.46 16.73 6.11
C ALA A 98 -23.76 18.23 5.89
N ALA A 99 -25.04 18.62 5.87
CA ALA A 99 -25.49 20.01 5.74
C ALA A 99 -25.46 20.82 7.05
N ALA A 100 -25.25 20.18 8.20
CA ALA A 100 -25.26 20.87 9.48
C ALA A 100 -24.08 21.87 9.59
N PRO A 101 -24.29 23.07 10.16
CA PRO A 101 -23.21 24.01 10.41
C PRO A 101 -22.11 23.36 11.25
N ARG A 102 -20.85 23.60 10.85
CA ARG A 102 -19.69 23.07 11.56
C ARG A 102 -19.43 23.85 12.84
N ALA A 103 -19.08 23.13 13.90
CA ALA A 103 -18.58 23.74 15.13
C ALA A 103 -17.26 24.48 14.85
N SER A 104 -17.05 25.61 15.53
CA SER A 104 -15.76 26.33 15.47
C SER A 104 -14.66 25.62 16.26
N ASP A 105 -15.03 24.85 17.29
CA ASP A 105 -14.11 24.02 18.05
C ASP A 105 -13.68 22.79 17.23
N PRO A 106 -12.36 22.58 17.00
CA PRO A 106 -11.86 21.48 16.17
C PRO A 106 -12.26 20.09 16.66
N GLU A 107 -12.31 19.84 17.97
CA GLU A 107 -12.65 18.53 18.53
C GLU A 107 -14.14 18.21 18.36
N ALA A 108 -15.01 19.19 18.63
CA ALA A 108 -16.44 19.06 18.36
C ALA A 108 -16.72 18.88 16.86
N ARG A 109 -15.98 19.60 15.99
CA ARG A 109 -16.10 19.46 14.53
C ARG A 109 -15.67 18.07 14.07
N ALA A 110 -14.52 17.57 14.55
CA ALA A 110 -14.04 16.23 14.22
C ALA A 110 -15.06 15.15 14.64
N ARG A 111 -15.63 15.26 15.85
CA ARG A 111 -16.63 14.30 16.34
C ARG A 111 -17.89 14.27 15.48
N ALA A 112 -18.45 15.43 15.15
CA ALA A 112 -19.64 15.51 14.30
C ALA A 112 -19.39 14.96 12.88
N LEU A 113 -18.20 15.23 12.32
CA LEU A 113 -17.79 14.67 11.03
C LEU A 113 -17.61 13.15 11.09
N GLN A 114 -17.03 12.62 12.17
CA GLN A 114 -16.91 11.19 12.38
C GLN A 114 -18.29 10.51 12.44
N GLU A 115 -19.21 11.02 13.26
CA GLU A 115 -20.60 10.51 13.34
C GLU A 115 -21.28 10.50 11.96
N THR A 116 -21.02 11.54 11.15
CA THR A 116 -21.53 11.62 9.77
C THR A 116 -20.92 10.54 8.86
N LEU A 117 -19.62 10.29 8.98
CA LEU A 117 -18.87 9.33 8.17
C LEU A 117 -19.15 7.88 8.57
N GLU A 118 -19.55 7.61 9.82
CA GLU A 118 -19.93 6.27 10.29
C GLU A 118 -21.18 5.70 9.60
N LEU A 119 -22.00 6.57 8.98
CA LEU A 119 -23.13 6.15 8.14
C LEU A 119 -22.67 5.51 6.81
N TRP A 120 -21.43 5.77 6.39
CA TRP A 120 -20.86 5.19 5.18
C TRP A 120 -20.25 3.83 5.45
N ARG A 121 -20.58 2.89 4.56
CA ARG A 121 -20.11 1.49 4.63
C ARG A 121 -19.21 1.11 3.45
N GLY A 122 -18.69 2.11 2.74
CA GLY A 122 -17.94 1.99 1.49
C GLY A 122 -18.64 2.71 0.33
N PRO A 123 -18.14 2.53 -0.91
CA PRO A 123 -18.65 3.23 -2.08
C PRO A 123 -20.11 2.89 -2.41
N LEU A 124 -20.88 3.91 -2.79
CA LEU A 124 -22.21 3.78 -3.35
C LEU A 124 -22.14 2.89 -4.60
N PHE A 125 -23.02 1.89 -4.63
CA PHE A 125 -23.07 0.91 -5.71
C PHE A 125 -21.73 0.22 -5.97
N ALA A 126 -20.91 -0.08 -4.95
CA ALA A 126 -19.66 -0.84 -5.12
C ALA A 126 -19.84 -2.12 -5.99
N ASP A 127 -20.88 -2.91 -5.72
CA ASP A 127 -21.25 -4.11 -6.51
C ASP A 127 -22.14 -3.80 -7.74
N GLY A 128 -22.17 -2.55 -8.16
CA GLY A 128 -23.00 -2.01 -9.23
C GLY A 128 -22.25 -1.92 -10.56
N PRO A 129 -22.99 -1.88 -11.67
CA PRO A 129 -22.37 -1.67 -12.97
C PRO A 129 -21.66 -0.32 -13.04
N GLU A 130 -20.68 -0.19 -13.94
CA GLU A 130 -19.86 1.02 -14.04
C GLU A 130 -20.69 2.28 -14.31
N TRP A 131 -21.66 2.22 -15.23
CA TRP A 131 -22.47 3.37 -15.63
C TRP A 131 -23.23 4.03 -14.48
N ILE A 132 -23.66 3.27 -13.46
CA ILE A 132 -24.32 3.83 -12.27
C ILE A 132 -23.29 4.39 -11.28
N ARG A 133 -22.13 3.75 -11.12
CA ARG A 133 -21.04 4.26 -10.26
C ARG A 133 -20.47 5.58 -10.78
N THR A 134 -20.45 5.76 -12.10
CA THR A 134 -20.00 7.00 -12.76
C THR A 134 -21.12 8.01 -13.00
N ASP A 135 -22.36 7.67 -12.65
CA ASP A 135 -23.51 8.53 -12.88
C ASP A 135 -23.45 9.81 -12.02
N PRO A 136 -23.79 11.00 -12.56
CA PRO A 136 -23.77 12.26 -11.79
C PRO A 136 -24.57 12.24 -10.48
N LEU A 137 -25.66 11.46 -10.40
CA LEU A 137 -26.46 11.29 -9.20
C LEU A 137 -25.68 10.61 -8.08
N VAL A 138 -24.81 9.66 -8.42
CA VAL A 138 -23.97 8.92 -7.46
C VAL A 138 -22.71 9.72 -7.16
N ARG A 139 -22.06 10.23 -8.22
CA ARG A 139 -20.81 10.99 -8.12
C ARG A 139 -20.92 12.19 -7.19
N ARG A 140 -22.01 12.97 -7.23
CA ARG A 140 -22.21 14.10 -6.31
C ARG A 140 -22.08 13.72 -4.83
N TRP A 141 -22.53 12.52 -4.45
CA TRP A 141 -22.54 12.07 -3.06
C TRP A 141 -21.22 11.42 -2.67
N GLU A 142 -20.57 10.72 -3.60
CA GLU A 142 -19.17 10.30 -3.43
C GLU A 142 -18.25 11.51 -3.27
N ASP A 143 -18.41 12.55 -4.08
CA ASP A 143 -17.65 13.79 -3.98
C ASP A 143 -17.90 14.47 -2.62
N SER A 144 -19.16 14.48 -2.15
CA SER A 144 -19.49 14.95 -0.81
C SER A 144 -18.80 14.14 0.28
N ARG A 145 -18.74 12.81 0.17
CA ARG A 145 -18.00 11.96 1.11
C ARG A 145 -16.52 12.30 1.11
N ILE A 146 -15.90 12.40 -0.07
CA ILE A 146 -14.48 12.75 -0.20
C ILE A 146 -14.20 14.08 0.50
N SER A 147 -15.03 15.11 0.25
CA SER A 147 -14.89 16.40 0.91
C SER A 147 -15.01 16.29 2.44
N LEU A 148 -15.96 15.52 2.96
CA LEU A 148 -16.13 15.33 4.40
C LEU A 148 -14.97 14.57 5.05
N VAL A 149 -14.38 13.58 4.37
CA VAL A 149 -13.18 12.88 4.86
C VAL A 149 -11.99 13.83 4.92
N LEU A 150 -11.81 14.67 3.90
CA LEU A 150 -10.74 15.68 3.91
C LEU A 150 -10.96 16.73 5.01
N GLU A 151 -12.20 17.17 5.21
CA GLU A 151 -12.57 18.09 6.29
C GLU A 151 -12.36 17.48 7.68
N PHE A 152 -12.68 16.19 7.84
CA PHE A 152 -12.44 15.44 9.06
C PHE A 152 -10.95 15.36 9.37
N ALA A 153 -10.13 15.11 8.35
CA ALA A 153 -8.68 15.10 8.50
C ALA A 153 -8.12 16.46 8.95
N ASP A 154 -8.64 17.55 8.38
CA ASP A 154 -8.27 18.91 8.81
C ASP A 154 -8.68 19.18 10.27
N ALA A 155 -9.89 18.78 10.67
CA ALA A 155 -10.34 18.89 12.06
C ALA A 155 -9.52 18.03 13.05
N ALA A 156 -9.13 16.81 12.64
CA ALA A 156 -8.28 15.92 13.41
C ALA A 156 -6.87 16.51 13.61
N LEU A 157 -6.29 17.09 12.56
CA LEU A 157 -5.02 17.80 12.62
C LEU A 157 -5.10 19.01 13.56
N GLU A 158 -6.12 19.87 13.42
CA GLU A 158 -6.32 21.06 14.26
C GLU A 158 -6.58 20.72 15.73
N SER A 159 -7.24 19.60 16.01
CA SER A 159 -7.48 19.13 17.39
C SER A 159 -6.28 18.42 18.02
N GLY A 160 -5.17 18.28 17.29
CA GLY A 160 -3.96 17.60 17.78
C GLY A 160 -4.11 16.08 17.92
N LYS A 161 -5.06 15.47 17.20
CA LYS A 161 -5.32 14.03 17.17
C LYS A 161 -5.32 13.50 15.72
N PRO A 162 -4.23 13.70 14.96
CA PRO A 162 -4.19 13.40 13.53
C PRO A 162 -4.50 11.94 13.20
N GLU A 163 -4.15 11.00 14.08
CA GLU A 163 -4.30 9.55 13.86
C GLU A 163 -5.77 9.14 13.64
N LEU A 164 -6.73 9.90 14.18
CA LEU A 164 -8.17 9.64 13.99
C LEU A 164 -8.56 9.63 12.51
N ALA A 165 -7.91 10.48 11.70
CA ALA A 165 -8.19 10.63 10.29
C ALA A 165 -7.80 9.40 9.45
N LEU A 166 -6.85 8.59 9.93
CA LEU A 166 -6.36 7.41 9.19
C LEU A 166 -7.46 6.37 8.94
N THR A 167 -8.39 6.23 9.88
CA THR A 167 -9.55 5.32 9.80
C THR A 167 -10.36 5.51 8.53
N HIS A 168 -10.46 6.75 8.04
CA HIS A 168 -11.22 7.08 6.83
C HIS A 168 -10.34 7.38 5.62
N LEU A 169 -9.15 7.96 5.82
CA LEU A 169 -8.24 8.30 4.73
C LEU A 169 -7.59 7.08 4.08
N GLU A 170 -7.16 6.06 4.85
CA GLU A 170 -6.49 4.90 4.25
C GLU A 170 -7.41 4.12 3.28
N PRO A 171 -8.66 3.77 3.66
CA PRO A 171 -9.60 3.13 2.73
C PRO A 171 -9.91 4.01 1.52
N LEU A 172 -10.18 5.30 1.74
CA LEU A 172 -10.50 6.23 0.66
C LEU A 172 -9.36 6.33 -0.36
N ALA A 173 -8.12 6.34 0.13
CA ALA A 173 -6.95 6.47 -0.71
C ALA A 173 -6.60 5.14 -1.43
N ALA A 174 -7.09 4.00 -0.95
CA ALA A 174 -7.07 2.73 -1.69
C ALA A 174 -8.16 2.71 -2.79
N GLU A 175 -9.34 3.28 -2.51
CA GLU A 175 -10.44 3.42 -3.47
C GLU A 175 -10.12 4.42 -4.60
N LEU A 176 -9.36 5.47 -4.29
CA LEU A 176 -9.05 6.58 -5.19
C LEU A 176 -7.53 6.70 -5.42
N PRO A 177 -6.91 5.74 -6.12
CA PRO A 177 -5.46 5.63 -6.27
C PRO A 177 -4.80 6.82 -7.00
N TYR A 178 -5.61 7.67 -7.64
CA TYR A 178 -5.20 8.82 -8.44
C TYR A 178 -5.67 10.16 -7.87
N ASP A 179 -6.43 10.20 -6.77
CA ASP A 179 -6.86 11.47 -6.18
C ASP A 179 -5.74 12.06 -5.31
N GLU A 180 -4.92 12.91 -5.94
CA GLU A 180 -3.79 13.56 -5.31
C GLU A 180 -4.12 14.31 -4.02
N ARG A 181 -5.35 14.84 -3.86
CA ARG A 181 -5.75 15.58 -2.65
C ARG A 181 -5.89 14.65 -1.46
N VAL A 182 -6.51 13.48 -1.68
CA VAL A 182 -6.66 12.42 -0.66
C VAL A 182 -5.28 11.92 -0.23
N HIS A 183 -4.41 11.64 -1.21
CA HIS A 183 -3.05 11.20 -0.94
C HIS A 183 -2.22 12.26 -0.22
N ALA A 184 -2.31 13.53 -0.61
CA ALA A 184 -1.61 14.62 0.07
C ALA A 184 -2.07 14.76 1.53
N ARG A 185 -3.38 14.71 1.78
CA ARG A 185 -3.92 14.80 3.15
C ARG A 185 -3.48 13.62 4.01
N LEU A 186 -3.46 12.40 3.48
CA LEU A 186 -2.94 11.23 4.16
C LEU A 186 -1.45 11.40 4.53
N MET A 187 -0.62 11.91 3.61
CA MET A 187 0.78 12.19 3.90
C MET A 187 0.95 13.26 4.98
N THR A 188 0.12 14.31 4.99
CA THR A 188 0.12 15.32 6.05
C THR A 188 -0.24 14.74 7.41
N VAL A 189 -1.27 13.89 7.46
CA VAL A 189 -1.67 13.19 8.69
C VAL A 189 -0.55 12.27 9.18
N LEU A 190 0.02 11.45 8.31
CA LEU A 190 1.15 10.57 8.64
C LEU A 190 2.35 11.38 9.16
N LEU A 191 2.67 12.52 8.54
CA LEU A 191 3.73 13.40 9.01
C LEU A 191 3.44 13.98 10.40
N ALA A 192 2.20 14.42 10.66
CA ALA A 192 1.79 14.94 11.97
C ALA A 192 1.77 13.86 13.07
N SER A 193 1.60 12.59 12.68
CA SER A 193 1.64 11.40 13.53
C SER A 193 3.05 10.79 13.69
N ASP A 194 4.12 11.52 13.33
CA ASP A 194 5.52 11.05 13.38
C ASP A 194 5.81 9.80 12.51
N ARG A 195 4.97 9.54 11.50
CA ARG A 195 5.08 8.44 10.52
C ARG A 195 5.65 8.93 9.17
N ARG A 196 6.71 9.75 9.23
CA ARG A 196 7.32 10.40 8.03
C ARG A 196 7.75 9.40 6.96
N ALA A 197 8.32 8.27 7.37
CA ALA A 197 8.78 7.24 6.42
C ALA A 197 7.62 6.65 5.60
N GLU A 198 6.49 6.41 6.24
CA GLU A 198 5.29 5.92 5.56
C GLU A 198 4.71 6.97 4.61
N ALA A 199 4.79 8.25 4.98
CA ALA A 199 4.41 9.35 4.09
C ALA A 199 5.33 9.45 2.86
N LEU A 200 6.65 9.22 3.01
CA LEU A 200 7.61 9.19 1.90
C LEU A 200 7.36 7.98 0.98
N LEU A 201 7.17 6.79 1.54
CA LEU A 201 6.81 5.59 0.77
C LEU A 201 5.53 5.81 -0.03
N ARG A 202 4.51 6.41 0.61
CA ARG A 202 3.26 6.77 -0.04
C ARG A 202 3.47 7.73 -1.20
N TYR A 203 4.35 8.72 -1.06
CA TYR A 203 4.64 9.67 -2.12
C TYR A 203 5.25 8.98 -3.33
N GLU A 204 6.26 8.13 -3.10
CA GLU A 204 6.90 7.39 -4.19
C GLU A 204 5.94 6.42 -4.89
N ASP A 205 5.07 5.74 -4.14
CA ASP A 205 4.04 4.86 -4.72
C ASP A 205 3.09 5.61 -5.66
N VAL A 206 2.61 6.78 -5.23
CA VAL A 206 1.69 7.59 -6.02
C VAL A 206 2.40 8.20 -7.22
N ARG A 207 3.63 8.73 -7.02
CA ARG A 207 4.45 9.29 -8.09
C ARG A 207 4.71 8.26 -9.19
N ARG A 208 5.08 7.03 -8.81
CA ARG A 208 5.28 5.91 -9.74
C ARG A 208 4.00 5.59 -10.49
N ARG A 209 2.87 5.45 -9.78
CA ARG A 209 1.58 5.15 -10.41
C ARG A 209 1.14 6.21 -11.42
N LEU A 210 1.28 7.49 -11.08
CA LEU A 210 0.98 8.60 -11.99
C LEU A 210 1.88 8.58 -13.24
N ALA A 211 3.16 8.27 -13.07
CA ALA A 211 4.10 8.20 -14.18
C ALA A 211 3.82 6.99 -15.08
N ASP A 212 3.64 5.81 -14.50
CA ASP A 212 3.53 4.54 -15.23
C ASP A 212 2.16 4.37 -15.91
N GLU A 213 1.07 4.75 -15.23
CA GLU A 213 -0.29 4.50 -15.73
C GLU A 213 -0.89 5.71 -16.47
N LEU A 214 -0.51 6.94 -16.11
CA LEU A 214 -1.06 8.18 -16.69
C LEU A 214 -0.04 9.01 -17.48
N GLY A 215 1.26 8.71 -17.39
CA GLY A 215 2.32 9.45 -18.08
C GLY A 215 2.52 10.88 -17.55
N VAL A 216 2.10 11.17 -16.32
CA VAL A 216 2.18 12.50 -15.69
C VAL A 216 2.96 12.45 -14.37
N GLY A 217 3.58 13.57 -14.02
CA GLY A 217 4.22 13.74 -12.70
C GLY A 217 3.21 14.16 -11.63
N PRO A 218 3.62 14.14 -10.34
CA PRO A 218 2.79 14.66 -9.25
C PRO A 218 2.43 16.13 -9.46
N GLY A 219 1.18 16.47 -9.21
CA GLY A 219 0.68 17.83 -9.17
C GLY A 219 1.08 18.60 -7.91
N THR A 220 0.62 19.84 -7.82
CA THR A 220 1.02 20.79 -6.78
C THR A 220 0.72 20.29 -5.36
N ALA A 221 -0.44 19.68 -5.13
CA ALA A 221 -0.84 19.22 -3.80
C ALA A 221 0.14 18.16 -3.24
N LEU A 222 0.55 17.20 -4.07
CA LEU A 222 1.57 16.21 -3.70
C LEU A 222 2.96 16.82 -3.61
N GLY A 223 3.31 17.75 -4.51
CA GLY A 223 4.59 18.45 -4.47
C GLY A 223 4.78 19.28 -3.19
N GLU A 224 3.75 19.94 -2.70
CA GLU A 224 3.79 20.76 -1.48
C GLU A 224 3.99 19.91 -0.23
N VAL A 225 3.24 18.82 -0.07
CA VAL A 225 3.43 17.92 1.08
C VAL A 225 4.78 17.21 0.97
N HIS A 226 5.23 16.81 -0.22
CA HIS A 226 6.56 16.25 -0.41
C HIS A 226 7.65 17.25 -0.02
N ALA A 227 7.52 18.52 -0.41
CA ALA A 227 8.46 19.55 0.03
C ALA A 227 8.46 19.72 1.57
N GLN A 228 7.32 19.57 2.24
CA GLN A 228 7.26 19.53 3.71
C GLN A 228 7.90 18.26 4.29
N LEU A 229 7.71 17.11 3.64
CA LEU A 229 8.39 15.85 3.95
C LEU A 229 9.90 15.89 3.68
N LEU A 230 10.40 16.86 2.92
CA LEU A 230 11.83 17.10 2.72
C LEU A 230 12.38 18.24 3.61
N LYS A 231 11.53 19.17 4.05
CA LYS A 231 11.89 20.26 4.98
C LYS A 231 11.89 19.74 6.42
N GLU A 232 13.04 19.77 7.07
CA GLU A 232 13.14 19.67 8.53
C GLU A 232 13.00 21.06 9.18
N PRO A 233 12.25 21.22 10.27
CA PRO A 233 12.86 21.58 11.54
C PRO A 233 13.48 20.30 12.12
N ARG A 234 14.80 20.32 12.33
CA ARG A 234 15.49 19.34 13.17
C ARG A 234 14.75 19.29 14.51
N VAL A 235 13.95 18.26 14.76
CA VAL A 235 13.57 17.90 16.12
C VAL A 235 14.84 17.31 16.76
N PRO A 236 15.27 17.82 17.93
CA PRO A 236 16.55 17.47 18.50
C PRO A 236 16.66 15.97 18.65
N ARG A 237 17.74 15.44 18.07
CA ARG A 237 18.35 14.18 18.48
C ARG A 237 18.25 14.12 20.02
N GLY A 238 17.55 13.11 20.56
CA GLY A 238 17.74 12.75 21.97
C GLY A 238 19.24 12.60 22.24
N PRO A 239 19.75 12.89 23.44
CA PRO A 239 21.16 13.21 23.68
C PRO A 239 22.09 12.02 23.41
N HIS A 240 22.41 11.81 22.13
CA HIS A 240 23.76 11.57 21.71
C HIS A 240 24.30 12.92 21.28
N GLU A 241 25.37 13.34 21.96
CA GLU A 241 26.22 14.47 21.57
C GLU A 241 26.36 14.52 20.04
N PRO A 242 26.45 15.72 19.44
CA PRO A 242 26.71 15.85 18.01
C PRO A 242 27.88 14.93 17.67
N ALA A 243 27.61 13.89 16.87
CA ALA A 243 28.67 13.07 16.31
C ALA A 243 29.68 14.04 15.72
N LYS A 244 30.90 14.02 16.27
CA LYS A 244 32.10 14.48 15.57
C LYS A 244 31.97 13.94 14.14
N SER A 245 32.34 14.73 13.14
CA SER A 245 32.21 14.57 11.68
C SER A 245 32.79 13.26 11.08
N ALA A 246 32.67 12.16 11.78
CA ALA A 246 33.49 10.97 11.76
C ALA A 246 32.67 9.72 12.10
N GLU A 247 31.45 9.79 12.65
CA GLU A 247 30.62 8.58 12.83
C GLU A 247 29.88 8.23 11.54
N LEU A 248 29.95 6.96 11.12
CA LEU A 248 29.29 6.40 9.94
C LEU A 248 28.49 5.16 10.32
N VAL A 249 27.18 5.16 10.11
CA VAL A 249 26.29 4.03 10.39
C VAL A 249 26.00 3.26 9.10
N ILE A 250 26.43 2.01 9.05
CA ILE A 250 26.23 1.10 7.93
C ILE A 250 25.09 0.13 8.27
N GLY A 251 23.99 0.23 7.54
CA GLY A 251 22.92 -0.77 7.56
C GLY A 251 23.32 -2.02 6.77
N SER A 252 22.97 -3.20 7.23
CA SER A 252 23.20 -4.44 6.47
C SER A 252 22.22 -5.52 6.88
N LEU A 253 21.78 -6.33 5.93
CA LEU A 253 21.05 -7.55 6.24
C LEU A 253 22.01 -8.50 6.98
N GLU A 254 21.71 -8.78 8.25
CA GLU A 254 22.40 -9.71 9.16
C GLU A 254 23.89 -9.97 8.82
N ALA A 255 24.22 -11.11 8.20
CA ALA A 255 25.59 -11.53 7.95
C ALA A 255 26.24 -10.97 6.66
N ILE A 256 25.53 -10.25 5.79
CA ILE A 256 26.11 -9.73 4.53
C ILE A 256 27.32 -8.83 4.81
N ILE A 257 27.28 -8.03 5.88
CA ILE A 257 28.40 -7.16 6.29
C ILE A 257 29.73 -7.93 6.50
N THR A 258 29.66 -9.26 6.65
CA THR A 258 30.81 -10.13 6.88
C THR A 258 31.39 -10.75 5.61
N LEU A 259 30.82 -10.48 4.43
CA LEU A 259 31.39 -10.93 3.15
C LEU A 259 32.84 -10.43 3.00
N PRO A 260 33.74 -11.23 2.39
CA PRO A 260 35.16 -10.89 2.28
C PRO A 260 35.44 -9.51 1.68
N GLU A 261 34.73 -9.15 0.61
CA GLU A 261 34.85 -7.88 -0.09
C GLU A 261 34.43 -6.68 0.78
N ILE A 262 33.36 -6.84 1.57
CA ILE A 262 32.89 -5.80 2.49
C ILE A 262 33.84 -5.67 3.67
N ARG A 263 34.29 -6.80 4.25
CA ARG A 263 35.26 -6.78 5.34
C ARG A 263 36.58 -6.14 4.93
N ALA A 264 37.06 -6.43 3.71
CA ALA A 264 38.25 -5.81 3.15
C ALA A 264 38.06 -4.30 2.99
N LEU A 265 36.91 -3.88 2.46
CA LEU A 265 36.55 -2.46 2.33
C LEU A 265 36.54 -1.76 3.70
N LEU A 266 35.81 -2.29 4.68
CA LEU A 266 35.72 -1.68 6.02
C LEU A 266 37.08 -1.65 6.73
N ALA A 267 37.89 -2.69 6.58
CA ALA A 267 39.24 -2.73 7.14
C ALA A 267 40.15 -1.66 6.50
N ALA A 268 40.09 -1.51 5.18
CA ALA A 268 40.89 -0.52 4.47
C ALA A 268 40.43 0.92 4.78
N THR A 269 39.12 1.17 4.85
CA THR A 269 38.58 2.48 5.27
C THR A 269 39.02 2.83 6.70
N ARG A 270 38.99 1.89 7.65
CA ARG A 270 39.47 2.14 9.03
C ARG A 270 40.97 2.42 9.10
N LEU A 271 41.76 1.82 8.21
CA LEU A 271 43.21 2.01 8.19
C LEU A 271 43.58 3.39 7.64
N GLU A 272 42.90 3.85 6.59
CA GLU A 272 43.17 5.12 5.93
C GLU A 272 42.49 6.31 6.63
N HIS A 273 41.33 6.07 7.22
CA HIS A 273 40.51 7.06 7.93
C HIS A 273 40.24 6.64 9.38
N PRO A 274 41.28 6.60 10.24
CA PRO A 274 41.14 6.18 11.64
C PRO A 274 40.26 7.13 12.48
N GLU A 275 40.03 8.35 11.99
CA GLU A 275 39.07 9.29 12.56
C GLU A 275 37.62 8.81 12.39
N ILE A 276 37.31 7.99 11.38
CA ILE A 276 35.96 7.52 11.11
C ILE A 276 35.60 6.34 12.04
N THR A 277 34.58 6.54 12.87
CA THR A 277 33.96 5.50 13.68
C THR A 277 32.84 4.83 12.90
N ILE A 278 33.04 3.59 12.47
CA ILE A 278 32.03 2.81 11.74
C ILE A 278 31.19 2.00 12.72
N LYS A 279 29.87 2.24 12.72
CA LYS A 279 28.86 1.42 13.40
C LYS A 279 28.09 0.58 12.38
N VAL A 280 27.72 -0.64 12.77
CA VAL A 280 26.89 -1.52 11.94
C VAL A 280 25.51 -1.65 12.59
N ARG A 281 24.47 -1.51 11.80
CA ARG A 281 23.07 -1.77 12.18
C ARG A 281 22.57 -2.94 11.34
N HIS A 282 22.10 -3.99 12.01
CA HIS A 282 21.41 -5.09 11.33
C HIS A 282 20.00 -4.65 10.95
N LEU A 283 19.60 -4.99 9.73
CA LEU A 283 18.29 -4.68 9.15
C LEU A 283 17.62 -5.98 8.72
N ASP A 284 16.29 -6.01 8.79
CA ASP A 284 15.47 -7.06 8.18
C ASP A 284 15.14 -6.75 6.69
N PHE A 285 14.40 -7.64 6.02
CA PHE A 285 14.04 -7.49 4.60
C PHE A 285 13.12 -6.29 4.32
N VAL A 286 12.39 -5.80 5.33
CA VAL A 286 11.51 -4.62 5.24
C VAL A 286 12.34 -3.36 5.51
N GLU A 287 13.17 -3.39 6.54
CA GLU A 287 13.98 -2.25 6.98
C GLU A 287 15.07 -1.86 5.98
N GLN A 288 15.59 -2.79 5.16
CA GLN A 288 16.67 -2.49 4.22
C GLN A 288 16.36 -1.33 3.26
N VAL A 289 15.08 -1.12 2.92
CA VAL A 289 14.64 0.00 2.06
C VAL A 289 14.22 1.22 2.88
N THR A 290 13.78 1.04 4.13
CA THR A 290 13.28 2.16 4.95
C THR A 290 14.36 2.77 5.84
N ALA A 291 15.47 2.08 6.10
CA ALA A 291 16.53 2.53 7.00
C ALA A 291 17.22 3.82 6.52
N LEU A 292 17.44 3.96 5.20
CA LEU A 292 18.01 5.18 4.62
C LEU A 292 17.04 6.37 4.75
N PRO A 293 15.77 6.30 4.29
CA PRO A 293 14.81 7.38 4.49
C PRO A 293 14.55 7.74 5.96
N GLN A 294 14.67 6.78 6.88
CA GLN A 294 14.49 6.99 8.32
C GLN A 294 15.73 7.55 9.02
N GLY A 295 16.86 7.72 8.31
CA GLY A 295 18.12 8.17 8.90
C GLY A 295 18.69 7.19 9.93
N GLN A 296 18.29 5.91 9.86
CA GLN A 296 18.78 4.84 10.74
C GLN A 296 20.13 4.29 10.26
N ALA A 297 20.47 4.53 8.99
CA ALA A 297 21.76 4.23 8.40
C ALA A 297 22.15 5.37 7.43
N ASP A 298 23.44 5.65 7.34
CA ASP A 298 24.00 6.61 6.37
C ASP A 298 24.17 5.99 4.99
N VAL A 299 24.44 4.68 4.99
CA VAL A 299 24.64 3.81 3.83
C VAL A 299 24.18 2.40 4.19
N VAL A 300 23.63 1.66 3.23
CA VAL A 300 23.22 0.26 3.42
C VAL A 300 24.00 -0.62 2.46
N VAL A 301 24.46 -1.77 2.95
CA VAL A 301 24.94 -2.85 2.09
C VAL A 301 23.76 -3.71 1.66
N VAL A 302 23.54 -3.79 0.36
CA VAL A 302 22.36 -4.43 -0.25
C VAL A 302 22.78 -5.33 -1.42
N PHE A 303 21.88 -6.23 -1.80
CA PHE A 303 21.90 -6.83 -3.13
C PHE A 303 20.97 -6.05 -4.07
N LEU A 304 21.45 -5.72 -5.26
CA LEU A 304 20.61 -5.12 -6.30
C LEU A 304 19.52 -6.10 -6.78
N PRO A 305 18.35 -5.62 -7.22
CA PRO A 305 17.99 -4.21 -7.47
C PRO A 305 17.63 -3.42 -6.20
N VAL A 306 17.77 -2.09 -6.28
CA VAL A 306 17.25 -1.14 -5.29
C VAL A 306 16.24 -0.19 -5.94
N PRO A 307 15.32 0.42 -5.16
CA PRO A 307 14.41 1.42 -5.69
C PRO A 307 15.12 2.61 -6.34
N ALA A 308 14.46 3.25 -7.31
CA ALA A 308 14.97 4.47 -7.94
C ALA A 308 15.16 5.61 -6.91
N GLY A 309 16.11 6.52 -7.18
CA GLY A 309 16.43 7.63 -6.28
C GLY A 309 17.46 7.29 -5.20
N VAL A 310 18.02 6.09 -5.23
CA VAL A 310 19.14 5.66 -4.38
C VAL A 310 20.41 5.63 -5.23
N GLU A 311 21.48 6.24 -4.74
CA GLU A 311 22.81 6.13 -5.35
C GLU A 311 23.44 4.80 -4.94
N VAL A 312 24.14 4.17 -5.88
CA VAL A 312 24.73 2.84 -5.69
C VAL A 312 26.19 2.79 -6.12
N GLU A 313 26.99 2.05 -5.36
CA GLU A 313 28.35 1.68 -5.73
C GLU A 313 28.50 0.14 -5.65
N PRO A 314 28.56 -0.55 -6.81
CA PRO A 314 28.78 -1.99 -6.85
C PRO A 314 30.11 -2.39 -6.21
N LEU A 315 30.07 -3.35 -5.29
CA LEU A 315 31.25 -3.87 -4.59
C LEU A 315 31.75 -5.19 -5.19
N GLY A 316 30.83 -6.03 -5.66
CA GLY A 316 31.16 -7.37 -6.16
C GLY A 316 29.95 -8.09 -6.72
N THR A 317 30.20 -9.29 -7.24
CA THR A 317 29.17 -10.17 -7.79
C THR A 317 29.22 -11.54 -7.14
N GLY A 318 28.08 -12.20 -7.00
CA GLY A 318 27.97 -13.55 -6.46
C GLY A 318 26.98 -14.42 -7.22
N THR A 319 26.88 -15.69 -6.83
CA THR A 319 25.88 -16.63 -7.35
C THR A 319 24.74 -16.84 -6.36
N ARG A 320 23.69 -17.53 -6.79
CA ARG A 320 22.51 -17.86 -5.99
C ARG A 320 22.44 -19.36 -5.77
N SER A 321 21.99 -19.73 -4.58
CA SER A 321 21.74 -21.12 -4.20
C SER A 321 20.29 -21.30 -3.80
N VAL A 322 19.73 -22.45 -4.14
CA VAL A 322 18.49 -22.93 -3.54
C VAL A 322 18.83 -23.57 -2.20
N VAL A 323 17.98 -23.32 -1.21
CA VAL A 323 18.06 -23.97 0.09
C VAL A 323 16.87 -24.89 0.24
N VAL A 324 17.16 -26.12 0.67
CA VAL A 324 16.18 -27.17 0.94
C VAL A 324 16.51 -27.83 2.27
N ASN A 325 15.53 -28.46 2.92
CA ASN A 325 15.83 -29.36 4.03
C ASN A 325 16.58 -30.62 3.53
N ASN A 326 17.36 -31.27 4.39
CA ASN A 326 18.19 -32.43 4.00
C ASN A 326 17.41 -33.66 3.54
N ALA A 327 16.12 -33.77 3.86
CA ALA A 327 15.26 -34.86 3.41
C ALA A 327 14.58 -34.57 2.06
N HIS A 328 14.74 -33.36 1.52
CA HIS A 328 14.19 -32.95 0.24
C HIS A 328 14.89 -33.70 -0.92
N GLU A 329 14.14 -34.04 -1.97
CA GLU A 329 14.68 -34.82 -3.09
C GLU A 329 15.84 -34.13 -3.83
N LEU A 330 15.83 -32.80 -3.86
CA LEU A 330 16.91 -32.00 -4.45
C LEU A 330 18.20 -32.03 -3.62
N ALA A 331 18.16 -32.39 -2.33
CA ALA A 331 19.33 -32.32 -1.44
C ALA A 331 20.50 -33.23 -1.89
N ALA A 332 20.24 -34.21 -2.74
CA ALA A 332 21.27 -35.09 -3.31
C ALA A 332 22.01 -34.48 -4.52
N LEU A 333 21.59 -33.31 -5.01
CA LEU A 333 22.17 -32.65 -6.18
C LEU A 333 23.33 -31.73 -5.77
N ASP A 334 24.41 -31.75 -6.55
CA ASP A 334 25.52 -30.80 -6.39
C ASP A 334 25.19 -29.40 -6.92
N HIS A 335 24.37 -29.36 -7.98
CA HIS A 335 23.93 -28.15 -8.67
C HIS A 335 22.57 -28.40 -9.35
N LEU A 336 21.85 -27.32 -9.67
CA LEU A 336 20.59 -27.38 -10.39
C LEU A 336 20.44 -26.21 -11.39
N THR A 337 19.42 -26.31 -12.23
CA THR A 337 18.98 -25.22 -13.12
C THR A 337 17.64 -24.67 -12.62
N LEU A 338 17.26 -23.46 -13.04
CA LEU A 338 15.96 -22.86 -12.77
C LEU A 338 14.81 -23.79 -13.14
N ALA A 339 14.93 -24.50 -14.27
CA ALA A 339 13.96 -25.49 -14.71
C ALA A 339 13.85 -26.69 -13.76
N GLY A 340 14.96 -27.08 -13.13
CA GLY A 340 15.00 -28.13 -12.10
C GLY A 340 14.27 -27.75 -10.80
N MET A 341 13.88 -26.49 -10.62
CA MET A 341 13.07 -26.03 -9.50
C MET A 341 11.56 -26.08 -9.79
N ALA A 342 11.15 -26.40 -11.02
CA ALA A 342 9.74 -26.38 -11.41
C ALA A 342 8.92 -27.35 -10.55
N GLY A 343 7.75 -26.89 -10.08
CA GLY A 343 6.83 -27.69 -9.26
C GLY A 343 7.06 -27.60 -7.75
N HIS A 344 8.20 -27.07 -7.31
CA HIS A 344 8.46 -26.81 -5.89
C HIS A 344 7.89 -25.46 -5.45
N ARG A 345 7.33 -25.42 -4.24
CA ARG A 345 6.83 -24.19 -3.62
C ARG A 345 7.99 -23.40 -3.03
N VAL A 346 7.94 -22.07 -3.16
CA VAL A 346 8.95 -21.16 -2.62
C VAL A 346 8.39 -20.47 -1.37
N VAL A 347 9.15 -20.45 -0.28
CA VAL A 347 8.75 -19.76 0.95
C VAL A 347 8.52 -18.28 0.67
N SER A 348 7.34 -17.80 1.01
CA SER A 348 6.93 -16.41 0.76
C SER A 348 7.55 -15.45 1.77
N LEU A 349 7.91 -14.26 1.27
CA LEU A 349 8.32 -13.13 2.09
C LEU A 349 7.12 -12.27 2.42
N SER A 350 7.17 -11.56 3.56
CA SER A 350 6.10 -10.65 3.98
C SER A 350 5.69 -9.70 2.84
N PRO A 351 4.38 -9.43 2.65
CA PRO A 351 3.90 -8.44 1.69
C PRO A 351 4.47 -7.03 1.89
N LYS A 352 5.05 -6.75 3.07
CA LYS A 352 5.73 -5.50 3.40
C LYS A 352 7.10 -5.37 2.73
N VAL A 353 7.69 -6.46 2.23
CA VAL A 353 8.93 -6.45 1.46
C VAL A 353 8.63 -5.99 0.04
N HIS A 354 9.45 -5.07 -0.49
CA HIS A 354 9.26 -4.49 -1.82
C HIS A 354 9.11 -5.57 -2.90
N GLU A 355 8.06 -5.47 -3.72
CA GLU A 355 7.66 -6.51 -4.67
C GLU A 355 8.77 -6.89 -5.65
N GLU A 356 9.46 -5.91 -6.23
CA GLU A 356 10.57 -6.15 -7.16
C GLU A 356 11.69 -6.99 -6.53
N TRP A 357 11.94 -6.79 -5.23
CA TRP A 357 12.96 -7.54 -4.50
C TRP A 357 12.49 -8.96 -4.19
N ARG A 358 11.21 -9.15 -3.82
CA ARG A 358 10.60 -10.48 -3.67
C ARG A 358 10.67 -11.27 -4.98
N SER A 359 10.27 -10.63 -6.08
CA SER A 359 10.28 -11.22 -7.42
C SER A 359 11.70 -11.51 -7.92
N PHE A 360 12.66 -10.64 -7.63
CA PHE A 360 14.07 -10.86 -7.97
C PHE A 360 14.66 -12.13 -7.33
N TRP A 361 14.45 -12.31 -6.03
CA TRP A 361 14.95 -13.50 -5.32
C TRP A 361 14.26 -14.77 -5.78
N ALA A 362 12.95 -14.73 -5.93
CA ALA A 362 12.18 -15.89 -6.40
C ALA A 362 12.43 -16.19 -7.89
N VAL A 363 12.96 -15.23 -8.67
CA VAL A 363 12.97 -15.22 -10.14
C VAL A 363 11.54 -15.41 -10.66
N ASP A 364 10.66 -14.49 -10.26
CA ASP A 364 9.26 -14.45 -10.68
C ASP A 364 8.97 -13.25 -11.61
N PRO A 365 8.42 -13.46 -12.83
CA PRO A 365 8.16 -14.77 -13.43
C PRO A 365 9.47 -15.48 -13.82
N ARG A 366 9.41 -16.80 -13.98
CA ARG A 366 10.50 -17.61 -14.53
C ARG A 366 10.77 -17.21 -15.99
N PRO A 367 11.97 -17.51 -16.54
CA PRO A 367 12.29 -17.19 -17.94
C PRO A 367 11.33 -17.78 -18.98
N ASP A 368 10.64 -18.88 -18.66
CA ASP A 368 9.61 -19.50 -19.50
C ASP A 368 8.22 -18.84 -19.37
N GLY A 369 8.10 -17.79 -18.56
CA GLY A 369 6.87 -17.05 -18.28
C GLY A 369 6.00 -17.65 -17.17
N THR A 370 6.38 -18.79 -16.59
CA THR A 370 5.62 -19.39 -15.49
C THR A 370 5.79 -18.59 -14.20
N ARG A 371 4.74 -18.56 -13.37
CA ARG A 371 4.77 -17.91 -12.06
C ARG A 371 5.24 -18.88 -10.98
N VAL A 372 5.98 -18.36 -10.02
CA VAL A 372 6.40 -19.11 -8.83
C VAL A 372 5.19 -19.43 -7.96
N ASN A 373 5.11 -20.67 -7.49
CA ASN A 373 4.11 -21.10 -6.51
C ASN A 373 4.64 -20.77 -5.10
N PHE A 374 4.09 -19.74 -4.46
CA PHE A 374 4.54 -19.30 -3.15
C PHE A 374 3.81 -20.03 -2.01
N THR A 375 4.42 -20.08 -0.82
CA THR A 375 3.72 -20.44 0.42
C THR A 375 2.90 -19.26 0.96
N ASP A 376 2.14 -19.49 2.04
CA ASP A 376 1.38 -18.43 2.72
C ASP A 376 2.21 -17.77 3.86
N ASP A 377 3.51 -18.06 3.94
CA ASP A 377 4.39 -17.50 4.98
C ASP A 377 4.61 -15.99 4.76
N GLU A 378 4.87 -15.27 5.86
CA GLU A 378 5.17 -13.83 5.83
C GLU A 378 6.53 -13.53 6.47
N VAL A 379 7.57 -14.21 5.98
CA VAL A 379 8.93 -14.11 6.53
C VAL A 379 9.53 -12.72 6.32
N THR A 380 10.22 -12.18 7.34
CA THR A 380 10.89 -10.87 7.24
C THR A 380 12.42 -10.91 7.39
N ASN A 381 13.01 -12.04 7.76
CA ASN A 381 14.47 -12.18 7.93
C ASN A 381 14.98 -13.57 7.50
N LEU A 382 16.31 -13.75 7.47
CA LEU A 382 16.94 -15.00 7.01
C LEU A 382 16.73 -16.17 7.96
N GLU A 383 16.72 -15.94 9.28
CA GLU A 383 16.53 -17.02 10.26
C GLU A 383 15.12 -17.62 10.21
N GLU A 384 14.10 -16.78 10.07
CA GLU A 384 12.72 -17.23 9.81
C GLU A 384 12.63 -17.99 8.48
N LEU A 385 13.29 -17.49 7.43
CA LEU A 385 13.31 -18.12 6.11
C LEU A 385 13.91 -19.53 6.16
N PHE A 386 15.07 -19.67 6.80
CA PHE A 386 15.74 -20.95 6.97
C PHE A 386 14.96 -21.89 7.89
N SER A 387 14.30 -21.37 8.92
CA SER A 387 13.45 -22.16 9.81
C SER A 387 12.22 -22.70 9.07
N ALA A 388 11.59 -21.89 8.21
CA ALA A 388 10.46 -22.34 7.38
C ALA A 388 10.87 -23.48 6.43
N VAL A 389 12.02 -23.33 5.75
CA VAL A 389 12.55 -24.38 4.86
C VAL A 389 12.92 -25.65 5.62
N ALA A 390 13.51 -25.53 6.81
CA ALA A 390 13.89 -26.70 7.61
C ALA A 390 12.69 -27.55 8.06
N LEU A 391 11.51 -26.93 8.21
CA LEU A 391 10.30 -27.60 8.71
C LEU A 391 9.44 -28.27 7.63
N GLY A 392 9.64 -27.94 6.35
CA GLY A 392 8.75 -28.34 5.27
C GLY A 392 9.46 -28.65 3.96
N PRO A 393 8.76 -29.17 2.95
CA PRO A 393 9.33 -29.49 1.64
C PRO A 393 9.49 -28.25 0.73
N ASP A 394 9.16 -27.06 1.23
CA ASP A 394 9.24 -25.82 0.48
C ASP A 394 10.71 -25.33 0.41
N ILE A 395 11.04 -24.56 -0.63
CA ILE A 395 12.41 -24.14 -0.93
C ILE A 395 12.56 -22.63 -0.81
N THR A 396 13.79 -22.13 -0.78
CA THR A 396 14.05 -20.69 -0.96
C THR A 396 15.29 -20.45 -1.81
N ILE A 397 15.48 -19.23 -2.30
CA ILE A 397 16.67 -18.80 -3.05
C ILE A 397 17.37 -17.71 -2.25
N VAL A 398 18.67 -17.88 -2.02
CA VAL A 398 19.51 -16.95 -1.25
C VAL A 398 20.86 -16.76 -1.96
N PRO A 399 21.67 -15.75 -1.59
CA PRO A 399 23.07 -15.68 -2.02
C PRO A 399 23.81 -16.98 -1.66
N SER A 400 24.62 -17.52 -2.58
CA SER A 400 25.42 -18.73 -2.31
C SER A 400 26.35 -18.59 -1.11
N ALA A 401 26.79 -17.35 -0.80
CA ALA A 401 27.56 -17.05 0.41
C ALA A 401 26.83 -17.45 1.71
N CYS A 402 25.50 -17.56 1.71
CA CYS A 402 24.75 -18.02 2.89
C CYS A 402 25.15 -19.42 3.34
N ARG A 403 25.68 -20.28 2.46
CA ARG A 403 26.20 -21.60 2.82
C ARG A 403 27.32 -21.51 3.87
N GLU A 404 28.17 -20.50 3.78
CA GLU A 404 29.28 -20.27 4.70
C GLU A 404 28.87 -19.37 5.87
N LEU A 405 27.98 -18.40 5.62
CA LEU A 405 27.53 -17.43 6.62
C LEU A 405 26.51 -18.00 7.61
N TYR A 406 25.68 -18.95 7.18
CA TYR A 406 24.63 -19.59 7.97
C TYR A 406 24.74 -21.12 7.86
N PRO A 407 25.81 -21.74 8.36
CA PRO A 407 25.94 -23.19 8.31
C PRO A 407 24.87 -23.84 9.19
N ARG A 408 23.93 -24.53 8.55
CA ARG A 408 22.81 -25.19 9.21
C ARG A 408 22.81 -26.70 8.95
N PRO A 409 22.85 -27.55 9.99
CA PRO A 409 22.98 -28.99 9.82
C PRO A 409 21.72 -29.66 9.26
N ASP A 410 20.59 -28.96 9.25
CA ASP A 410 19.28 -29.38 8.77
C ASP A 410 18.99 -28.94 7.31
N LEU A 411 19.87 -28.12 6.71
CA LEU A 411 19.69 -27.54 5.39
C LEU A 411 20.81 -27.92 4.42
N THR A 412 20.44 -28.04 3.14
CA THR A 412 21.36 -28.21 2.02
C THR A 412 21.25 -27.00 1.09
N TYR A 413 22.41 -26.45 0.72
CA TYR A 413 22.55 -25.32 -0.22
C TYR A 413 23.05 -25.85 -1.56
N ILE A 414 22.26 -25.64 -2.62
CA ILE A 414 22.53 -26.19 -3.95
C ILE A 414 22.65 -25.02 -4.92
N GLU A 415 23.79 -24.91 -5.61
CA GLU A 415 24.06 -23.80 -6.52
C GLU A 415 23.18 -23.89 -7.78
N VAL A 416 22.68 -22.74 -8.25
CA VAL A 416 21.89 -22.64 -9.49
C VAL A 416 22.73 -22.08 -10.63
N LEU A 417 22.93 -22.87 -11.68
CA LEU A 417 23.91 -22.56 -12.74
C LEU A 417 23.45 -21.53 -13.77
N ASP A 418 22.14 -21.40 -13.99
CA ASP A 418 21.53 -20.59 -15.06
C ASP A 418 20.78 -19.36 -14.54
N MET A 419 21.16 -18.87 -13.34
CA MET A 419 20.70 -17.58 -12.81
C MET A 419 21.70 -16.46 -13.12
N GLU A 420 21.19 -15.25 -13.37
CA GLU A 420 22.06 -14.07 -13.47
C GLU A 420 22.86 -13.87 -12.16
N PRO A 421 24.11 -13.38 -12.22
CA PRO A 421 24.86 -13.05 -11.02
C PRO A 421 24.13 -11.98 -10.19
N ILE A 422 24.17 -12.12 -8.87
CA ILE A 422 23.73 -11.05 -7.96
C ILE A 422 24.85 -10.03 -7.82
N VAL A 423 24.49 -8.77 -7.60
CA VAL A 423 25.45 -7.68 -7.35
C VAL A 423 25.26 -7.19 -5.92
N VAL A 424 26.32 -7.25 -5.12
CA VAL A 424 26.37 -6.59 -3.81
C VAL A 424 26.87 -5.16 -3.98
N ALA A 425 26.21 -4.20 -3.34
CA ALA A 425 26.49 -2.79 -3.51
C ALA A 425 26.35 -2.02 -2.19
N LEU A 426 27.06 -0.89 -2.10
CA LEU A 426 26.69 0.19 -1.19
C LEU A 426 25.54 0.97 -1.80
N ALA A 427 24.56 1.35 -0.97
CA ALA A 427 23.41 2.15 -1.36
C ALA A 427 23.20 3.30 -0.38
N TRP A 428 23.00 4.53 -0.88
CA TRP A 428 22.74 5.71 -0.04
C TRP A 428 21.81 6.69 -0.76
N LEU A 429 21.10 7.53 0.00
CA LEU A 429 20.28 8.59 -0.60
C LEU A 429 21.15 9.75 -1.09
N PRO A 430 20.85 10.40 -2.23
CA PRO A 430 21.55 11.61 -2.66
C PRO A 430 21.34 12.73 -1.63
N GLY A 431 22.31 13.64 -1.49
CA GLY A 431 22.20 14.68 -0.48
C GLY A 431 23.45 15.52 -0.28
N PRO A 432 23.50 16.33 0.79
CA PRO A 432 24.66 17.17 1.09
C PRO A 432 25.91 16.32 1.34
N GLU A 433 27.06 16.98 1.24
CA GLU A 433 28.37 16.34 1.38
C GLU A 433 28.51 15.64 2.74
N ARG A 434 28.85 14.35 2.71
CA ARG A 434 29.05 13.49 3.88
C ARG A 434 30.46 12.92 3.83
N PRO A 435 31.45 13.57 4.46
CA PRO A 435 32.86 13.19 4.34
C PRO A 435 33.14 11.73 4.65
N ALA A 436 32.54 11.18 5.71
CA ALA A 436 32.76 9.78 6.10
C ALA A 436 32.17 8.78 5.09
N LEU A 437 31.00 9.09 4.52
CA LEU A 437 30.39 8.28 3.46
C LEU A 437 31.21 8.37 2.17
N ASN A 438 31.61 9.57 1.78
CA ASN A 438 32.42 9.79 0.58
C ASN A 438 33.75 9.02 0.68
N ALA A 439 34.41 9.05 1.84
CA ALA A 439 35.63 8.27 2.09
C ALA A 439 35.41 6.76 1.90
N LEU A 440 34.30 6.21 2.40
CA LEU A 440 33.95 4.79 2.20
C LEU A 440 33.71 4.48 0.70
N VAL A 441 32.93 5.32 0.00
CA VAL A 441 32.60 5.13 -1.41
C VAL A 441 33.84 5.26 -2.31
N ASP A 442 34.71 6.24 -2.04
CA ASP A 442 35.95 6.44 -2.78
C ASP A 442 36.93 5.29 -2.52
N GLN A 443 36.97 4.74 -1.30
CA GLN A 443 37.71 3.52 -1.02
C GLN A 443 37.17 2.32 -1.81
N ALA A 444 35.85 2.14 -1.87
CA ALA A 444 35.23 1.08 -2.67
C ALA A 444 35.58 1.20 -4.16
N ARG A 445 35.50 2.42 -4.71
CA ARG A 445 35.88 2.70 -6.11
C ARG A 445 37.34 2.39 -6.40
N ARG A 446 38.26 2.78 -5.50
CA ARG A 446 39.69 2.47 -5.63
C ARG A 446 39.96 0.97 -5.61
N MET A 447 39.33 0.24 -4.69
CA MET A 447 39.50 -1.21 -4.58
C MET A 447 38.95 -2.00 -5.77
N ARG A 448 37.94 -1.47 -6.47
CA ARG A 448 37.42 -2.09 -7.71
C ARG A 448 38.25 -1.75 -8.96
N GLY A 449 38.95 -0.61 -8.94
CA GLY A 449 39.81 -0.18 -10.03
C GLY A 449 41.25 -0.69 -9.96
N ALA A 450 41.64 -1.29 -8.84
CA ALA A 450 42.92 -1.97 -8.61
C ALA A 450 42.81 -3.46 -8.92
#